data_AF-A0A9R1WG98-F1
#
_entry.id   AF-A0A9R1WG98-F1
#
_cell.length_a   1.000
_cell.length_b   1.000
_cell.length_c   1.000
_cell.angle_alpha   90.00
_cell.angle_beta   90.00
_cell.angle_gamma   90.00
#
_symmetry.space_group_name_H-M   'P 1'
#
loop_
_entity.id
_entity.type
_entity.pdbx_description
1 polymer ?
#
loop_
_entity_poly.entity_id
_entity_poly.type
_entity_poly.pdbx_seq_one_letter_code
_entity_poly.pdbx_strand_id
1 'polypeptide(L)'
;MDPFLDHEFDWGEPLRKQLNLAQLQRLRILAFMVGFKRFLKFVIYRKVGVHIIIATPGRLIDMLESHHTNLRRVTYLVLDVAYRMLDMGFEPQMKKIVSQMRPDCQTFYWSATWPKEVEQLARQFLYNPYKVVISSQDLKANHSIQQHVDIVTQNQKYNKLVKLLDDIMDGSRILIFMDTKKGCDQISRQLRMDGWPALSIHGDKSQVERD
;
A
#
# COMPACT_ATOMS: atom_id res chain seq x y z
N MET A 1 8.30 -2.36 -29.46
CA MET A 1 8.49 -1.92 -28.07
C MET A 1 7.49 -0.83 -27.80
N ASP A 2 6.68 -0.96 -26.75
CA ASP A 2 5.78 0.10 -26.32
C ASP A 2 6.64 1.17 -25.59
N PRO A 3 6.75 2.40 -26.11
CA PRO A 3 7.64 3.43 -25.54
C PRO A 3 7.17 3.98 -24.18
N PHE A 4 6.18 3.36 -23.54
CA PHE A 4 5.47 3.94 -22.38
C PHE A 4 5.57 3.16 -21.06
N LEU A 5 6.39 2.10 -21.02
CA LEU A 5 6.76 1.42 -19.77
C LEU A 5 8.11 1.83 -19.19
N ASP A 6 8.90 2.60 -19.91
CA ASP A 6 10.21 2.97 -19.43
C ASP A 6 10.21 4.27 -18.62
N HIS A 7 10.77 4.11 -17.41
CA HIS A 7 11.21 5.11 -16.44
C HIS A 7 10.11 5.75 -15.58
N GLU A 8 10.01 5.30 -14.32
CA GLU A 8 9.82 6.12 -13.08
C GLU A 8 9.09 5.40 -11.92
N PHE A 9 8.90 4.09 -11.95
CA PHE A 9 8.49 3.37 -10.75
C PHE A 9 9.07 1.94 -10.78
N ASP A 10 9.93 1.60 -9.83
CA ASP A 10 10.43 0.22 -9.74
C ASP A 10 9.35 -0.65 -9.11
N TRP A 11 8.63 -1.37 -9.96
CA TRP A 11 7.56 -2.26 -9.55
C TRP A 11 8.05 -3.58 -8.90
N GLY A 12 9.35 -3.85 -8.87
CA GLY A 12 9.90 -5.13 -8.41
C GLY A 12 9.63 -6.30 -9.38
N GLU A 13 10.52 -7.30 -9.34
CA GLU A 13 10.53 -8.49 -10.25
C GLU A 13 9.16 -9.20 -10.42
N PRO A 14 8.38 -9.49 -9.36
CA PRO A 14 7.12 -10.23 -9.49
C PRO A 14 6.05 -9.46 -10.28
N LEU A 15 5.91 -8.17 -10.00
CA LEU A 15 4.96 -7.29 -10.69
C LEU A 15 5.42 -7.01 -12.12
N ARG A 16 6.73 -6.88 -12.39
CA ARG A 16 7.25 -6.80 -13.77
C ARG A 16 6.84 -8.00 -14.61
N LYS A 17 6.92 -9.23 -14.06
CA LYS A 17 6.46 -10.43 -14.75
C LYS A 17 4.96 -10.41 -15.04
N GLN A 18 4.14 -9.96 -14.08
CA GLN A 18 2.69 -9.83 -14.28
C GLN A 18 2.33 -8.74 -15.30
N LEU A 19 3.04 -7.61 -15.30
CA LEU A 19 2.88 -6.55 -16.30
C LEU A 19 3.28 -7.04 -17.70
N ASN A 20 4.38 -7.79 -17.82
CA ASN A 20 4.79 -8.42 -19.07
C ASN A 20 3.73 -9.40 -19.59
N LEU A 21 3.10 -10.20 -18.72
CA LEU A 21 1.99 -11.07 -19.08
C LEU A 21 0.76 -10.27 -19.55
N ALA A 22 0.44 -9.16 -18.88
CA ALA A 22 -0.65 -8.28 -19.30
C ALA A 22 -0.38 -7.65 -20.69
N GLN A 23 0.86 -7.30 -20.98
CA GLN A 23 1.28 -6.81 -22.30
C GLN A 23 1.16 -7.87 -23.39
N LEU A 24 1.54 -9.11 -23.10
CA LEU A 24 1.35 -10.25 -24.01
C LEU A 24 -0.13 -10.45 -24.36
N GLN A 25 -1.03 -10.15 -23.41
CA GLN A 25 -2.48 -10.18 -23.63
C GLN A 25 -3.07 -8.87 -24.19
N ARG A 26 -2.24 -7.88 -24.55
CA ARG A 26 -2.64 -6.55 -25.05
C ARG A 26 -3.61 -5.82 -24.10
N LEU A 27 -3.51 -6.09 -22.80
CA LEU A 27 -4.31 -5.40 -21.79
C LEU A 27 -3.81 -3.97 -21.62
N ARG A 28 -4.74 -3.04 -21.41
CA ARG A 28 -4.48 -1.61 -21.25
C ARG A 28 -4.78 -1.26 -19.81
N ILE A 29 -3.76 -0.85 -19.06
CA ILE A 29 -3.84 -0.58 -17.63
C ILE A 29 -3.69 0.93 -17.39
N LEU A 30 -4.58 1.50 -16.59
CA LEU A 30 -4.52 2.91 -16.19
C LEU A 30 -4.55 3.03 -14.66
N ALA A 31 -3.67 3.85 -14.10
CA ALA A 31 -3.60 4.10 -12.67
C ALA A 31 -4.02 5.54 -12.30
N PHE A 32 -4.91 5.70 -11.32
CA PHE A 32 -5.36 6.97 -10.74
C PHE A 32 -5.03 7.03 -9.25
N MET A 33 -3.86 7.56 -8.90
CA MET A 33 -3.40 7.66 -7.51
C MET A 33 -3.07 9.10 -7.13
N VAL A 34 -3.13 9.42 -5.84
CA VAL A 34 -2.69 10.72 -5.32
C VAL A 34 -1.20 10.93 -5.64
N GLY A 35 -0.84 12.13 -6.11
CA GLY A 35 0.53 12.45 -6.55
C GLY A 35 0.82 12.15 -8.02
N PHE A 36 -0.07 11.46 -8.74
CA PHE A 36 0.12 11.12 -10.15
C PHE A 36 -0.23 12.32 -11.06
N LYS A 37 0.77 13.12 -11.47
CA LYS A 37 0.61 14.27 -12.38
C LYS A 37 0.73 13.85 -13.86
N ARG A 38 -0.23 13.12 -14.42
CA ARG A 38 -0.26 12.85 -15.88
C ARG A 38 -1.67 12.92 -16.48
N PHE A 39 -2.18 14.14 -16.62
CA PHE A 39 -3.40 14.46 -17.37
C PHE A 39 -3.35 13.96 -18.84
N LEU A 40 -2.15 13.93 -19.45
CA LEU A 40 -1.96 13.48 -20.84
C LEU A 40 -2.29 12.00 -21.06
N LYS A 41 -1.92 11.10 -20.13
CA LYS A 41 -2.26 9.66 -20.24
C LYS A 41 -3.78 9.47 -20.21
N PHE A 42 -4.48 10.22 -19.35
CA PHE A 42 -5.93 10.16 -19.25
C PHE A 42 -6.63 10.55 -20.58
N VAL A 43 -6.17 11.62 -21.24
CA VAL A 43 -6.75 12.07 -22.53
C VAL A 43 -6.58 11.03 -23.64
N ILE A 44 -5.43 10.34 -23.69
CA ILE A 44 -5.15 9.30 -24.70
C ILE A 44 -6.02 8.07 -24.46
N TYR A 45 -6.10 7.59 -23.22
CA TYR A 45 -6.86 6.38 -22.88
C TYR A 45 -8.38 6.55 -23.03
N ARG A 46 -8.90 7.77 -22.94
CA ARG A 46 -10.33 8.04 -23.21
C ARG A 46 -10.74 7.67 -24.64
N LYS A 47 -9.84 7.78 -25.63
CA LYS A 47 -10.15 7.45 -27.03
C LYS A 47 -10.04 5.96 -27.34
N VAL A 48 -9.12 5.24 -26.68
CA VAL A 48 -8.79 3.83 -26.99
C VAL A 48 -9.46 2.84 -26.02
N GLY A 49 -9.92 3.33 -24.87
CA GLY A 49 -10.50 2.52 -23.79
C GLY A 49 -9.45 1.81 -22.94
N VAL A 50 -9.85 1.45 -21.71
CA VAL A 50 -8.98 0.82 -20.70
C VAL A 50 -9.60 -0.51 -20.28
N HIS A 51 -8.75 -1.51 -20.05
CA HIS A 51 -9.18 -2.83 -19.58
C HIS A 51 -9.10 -2.96 -18.05
N ILE A 52 -8.07 -2.38 -17.42
CA ILE A 52 -7.84 -2.45 -15.97
C ILE A 52 -7.61 -1.04 -15.42
N ILE A 53 -8.31 -0.68 -14.34
CA ILE A 53 -8.10 0.56 -13.61
C ILE A 53 -7.60 0.24 -12.20
N ILE A 54 -6.48 0.85 -11.79
CA ILE A 54 -5.97 0.83 -10.43
C ILE A 54 -6.17 2.23 -9.85
N ALA A 55 -6.91 2.40 -8.76
CA ALA A 55 -7.21 3.74 -8.27
C ALA A 55 -7.36 3.80 -6.76
N THR A 56 -7.04 4.97 -6.18
CA THR A 56 -7.48 5.29 -4.82
C THR A 56 -8.94 5.75 -4.84
N PRO A 57 -9.76 5.45 -3.82
CA PRO A 57 -11.19 5.77 -3.82
C PRO A 57 -11.49 7.24 -4.14
N GLY A 58 -10.77 8.17 -3.50
CA GLY A 58 -10.92 9.61 -3.74
C GLY A 58 -10.69 10.01 -5.20
N ARG A 59 -9.61 9.53 -5.83
CA ARG A 59 -9.35 9.87 -7.24
C ARG A 59 -10.32 9.19 -8.19
N LEU A 60 -10.77 7.97 -7.89
CA LEU A 60 -11.73 7.29 -8.74
C LEU A 60 -13.09 8.01 -8.73
N ILE A 61 -13.56 8.45 -7.56
CA ILE A 61 -14.85 9.13 -7.48
C ILE A 61 -14.84 10.48 -8.19
N ASP A 62 -13.76 11.27 -8.07
CA ASP A 62 -13.59 12.52 -8.82
C ASP A 62 -13.78 12.31 -10.33
N MET A 63 -13.23 11.21 -10.87
CA MET A 63 -13.31 10.86 -12.29
C MET A 63 -14.71 10.40 -12.72
N LEU A 64 -15.46 9.76 -11.82
CA LEU A 64 -16.84 9.34 -12.07
C LEU A 64 -17.80 10.54 -12.02
N GLU A 65 -17.66 11.40 -11.02
CA GLU A 65 -18.48 12.60 -10.84
C GLU A 65 -18.25 13.62 -11.95
N SER A 66 -17.01 13.77 -12.41
CA SER A 66 -16.68 14.63 -13.53
C SER A 66 -17.01 14.01 -14.91
N HIS A 67 -17.68 12.85 -14.94
CA HIS A 67 -18.06 12.12 -16.15
C HIS A 67 -16.90 11.82 -17.11
N HIS A 68 -15.70 11.70 -16.56
CA HIS A 68 -14.49 11.39 -17.30
C HIS A 68 -14.35 9.90 -17.60
N THR A 69 -14.99 9.04 -16.80
CA THR A 69 -15.08 7.59 -16.99
C THR A 69 -16.42 7.06 -16.44
N ASN A 70 -16.70 5.77 -16.65
CA ASN A 70 -17.83 5.06 -16.05
C ASN A 70 -17.45 3.60 -15.74
N LEU A 71 -18.21 2.96 -14.87
CA LEU A 71 -17.97 1.57 -14.43
C LEU A 71 -18.96 0.55 -15.02
N ARG A 72 -19.72 0.93 -16.05
CA ARG A 72 -20.84 0.12 -16.57
C ARG A 72 -20.42 -1.26 -17.11
N ARG A 73 -19.17 -1.39 -17.54
CA ARG A 73 -18.60 -2.64 -18.10
C ARG A 73 -17.69 -3.40 -17.13
N VAL A 74 -17.55 -2.93 -15.89
CA VAL A 74 -16.71 -3.57 -14.89
C VAL A 74 -17.37 -4.87 -14.45
N THR A 75 -16.67 -5.98 -14.63
CA THR A 75 -17.12 -7.32 -14.18
C THR A 75 -16.29 -7.85 -13.01
N TYR A 76 -15.20 -7.16 -12.65
CA TYR A 76 -14.31 -7.51 -11.56
C TYR A 76 -13.98 -6.28 -10.72
N LEU A 77 -14.19 -6.40 -9.40
CA LEU A 77 -13.79 -5.40 -8.41
C LEU A 77 -12.84 -6.04 -7.40
N VAL A 78 -11.71 -5.37 -7.13
CA VAL A 78 -10.78 -5.75 -6.07
C VAL A 78 -10.69 -4.59 -5.07
N LEU A 79 -11.05 -4.86 -3.82
CA LEU A 79 -10.87 -3.95 -2.69
C LEU A 79 -9.68 -4.45 -1.87
N ASP A 80 -8.52 -3.82 -2.05
CA ASP A 80 -7.29 -4.20 -1.36
C ASP A 80 -7.01 -3.32 -0.14
N VAL A 81 -6.51 -3.94 0.94
CA VAL A 81 -6.23 -3.29 2.23
C VAL A 81 -7.45 -2.56 2.81
N ALA A 82 -8.61 -3.21 2.79
CA ALA A 82 -9.88 -2.55 3.05
C ALA A 82 -10.05 -1.99 4.47
N TYR A 83 -9.41 -2.58 5.49
CA TYR A 83 -9.39 -2.02 6.84
C TYR A 83 -8.80 -0.60 6.86
N ARG A 84 -7.72 -0.34 6.12
CA ARG A 84 -7.11 0.99 6.05
C ARG A 84 -7.99 1.98 5.32
N MET A 85 -8.71 1.54 4.29
CA MET A 85 -9.64 2.42 3.58
C MET A 85 -10.76 2.91 4.53
N LEU A 86 -11.23 2.05 5.43
CA LEU A 86 -12.17 2.45 6.48
C LEU A 86 -11.52 3.40 7.50
N ASP A 87 -10.32 3.10 7.99
CA ASP A 87 -9.60 3.97 8.94
C ASP A 87 -9.34 5.37 8.36
N MET A 88 -9.14 5.47 7.05
CA MET A 88 -8.96 6.74 6.32
C MET A 88 -10.28 7.46 6.02
N GLY A 89 -11.42 6.89 6.39
CA GLY A 89 -12.75 7.49 6.18
C GLY A 89 -13.26 7.40 4.74
N PHE A 90 -12.76 6.45 3.94
CA PHE A 90 -13.19 6.29 2.53
C PHE A 90 -14.49 5.50 2.34
N GLU A 91 -15.17 5.10 3.42
CA GLU A 91 -16.41 4.32 3.35
C GLU A 91 -17.47 4.95 2.42
N PRO A 92 -17.79 6.26 2.51
CA PRO A 92 -18.80 6.87 1.65
C PRO A 92 -18.44 6.82 0.16
N GLN A 93 -17.16 7.06 -0.17
CA GLN A 93 -16.65 7.02 -1.54
C GLN A 93 -16.70 5.60 -2.09
N MET A 94 -16.31 4.60 -1.29
CA MET A 94 -16.40 3.19 -1.68
C MET A 94 -17.84 2.79 -1.99
N LYS A 95 -18.80 3.14 -1.12
CA LYS A 95 -20.24 2.88 -1.35
C LYS A 95 -20.73 3.49 -2.66
N LYS A 96 -20.33 4.74 -2.94
CA LYS A 96 -20.69 5.46 -4.17
C LYS A 96 -20.04 4.88 -5.43
N ILE A 97 -18.85 4.31 -5.32
CA ILE A 97 -18.17 3.61 -6.42
C ILE A 97 -18.87 2.28 -6.70
N VAL A 98 -19.12 1.47 -5.68
CA VAL A 98 -19.76 0.15 -5.82
C VAL A 98 -21.19 0.27 -6.36
N SER A 99 -21.94 1.29 -5.96
CA SER A 99 -23.32 1.51 -6.44
C SER A 99 -23.42 1.85 -7.94
N GLN A 100 -22.31 2.24 -8.59
CA GLN A 100 -22.25 2.52 -10.03
C GLN A 100 -21.86 1.31 -10.87
N MET A 101 -21.56 0.17 -10.23
CA MET A 101 -21.22 -1.07 -10.90
C MET A 101 -22.48 -1.91 -11.20
N ARG A 102 -22.33 -2.85 -12.13
CA ARG A 102 -23.38 -3.84 -12.43
C ARG A 102 -23.56 -4.82 -11.25
N PRO A 103 -24.79 -5.31 -10.99
CA PRO A 103 -25.05 -6.21 -9.85
C PRO A 103 -24.29 -7.55 -9.89
N ASP A 104 -23.94 -8.04 -11.07
CA ASP A 104 -23.23 -9.30 -11.32
C ASP A 104 -21.70 -9.13 -11.42
N CYS A 105 -21.17 -8.07 -10.81
CA CYS A 105 -19.74 -7.86 -10.66
C CYS A 105 -19.15 -8.86 -9.64
N GLN A 106 -18.09 -9.57 -10.01
CA GLN A 106 -17.35 -10.41 -9.08
C GLN A 106 -16.43 -9.55 -8.20
N THR A 107 -16.69 -9.54 -6.90
CA THR A 107 -15.95 -8.70 -5.94
C THR A 107 -15.01 -9.54 -5.09
N PHE A 108 -13.74 -9.13 -5.03
CA PHE A 108 -12.73 -9.63 -4.11
C PHE A 108 -12.47 -8.58 -3.03
N TYR A 109 -12.49 -9.00 -1.77
CA TYR A 109 -12.29 -8.13 -0.62
C TYR A 109 -11.11 -8.65 0.20
N TRP A 110 -10.00 -7.91 0.17
CA TRP A 110 -8.76 -8.28 0.84
C TRP A 110 -8.53 -7.39 2.05
N SER A 111 -8.32 -8.02 3.19
CA SER A 111 -8.00 -7.34 4.44
C SER A 111 -7.10 -8.21 5.30
N ALA A 112 -6.08 -7.57 5.90
CA ALA A 112 -5.18 -8.22 6.85
C ALA A 112 -5.87 -8.45 8.22
N THR A 113 -6.80 -7.58 8.59
CA THR A 113 -7.56 -7.65 9.84
C THR A 113 -9.06 -7.63 9.54
N TRP A 114 -9.87 -8.20 10.43
CA TRP A 114 -11.33 -8.30 10.27
C TRP A 114 -12.07 -7.82 11.52
N PRO A 115 -11.96 -6.53 11.89
CA PRO A 115 -12.82 -5.95 12.91
C PRO A 115 -14.29 -5.91 12.42
N LYS A 116 -15.23 -5.67 13.34
CA LYS A 116 -16.68 -5.73 13.04
C LYS A 116 -17.08 -4.78 11.91
N GLU A 117 -16.44 -3.63 11.82
CA GLU A 117 -16.67 -2.58 10.83
C GLU A 117 -16.29 -3.08 9.42
N VAL A 118 -15.15 -3.77 9.29
CA VAL A 118 -14.72 -4.42 8.04
C VAL A 118 -15.68 -5.53 7.64
N GLU A 119 -16.12 -6.35 8.59
CA GLU A 119 -17.10 -7.41 8.32
C GLU A 119 -18.46 -6.85 7.86
N GLN A 120 -18.93 -5.78 8.50
CA GLN A 120 -20.17 -5.10 8.12
C GLN A 120 -20.07 -4.49 6.72
N LEU A 121 -18.94 -3.90 6.36
CA LEU A 121 -18.72 -3.36 5.03
C LEU A 121 -18.64 -4.47 3.97
N ALA A 122 -17.93 -5.57 4.26
CA ALA A 122 -17.82 -6.71 3.37
C ALA A 122 -19.21 -7.30 3.04
N ARG A 123 -20.11 -7.41 4.03
CA ARG A 123 -21.50 -7.85 3.81
C ARG A 123 -22.31 -6.94 2.89
N GLN A 124 -21.95 -5.67 2.77
CA GLN A 124 -22.61 -4.72 1.87
C GLN A 124 -22.06 -4.80 0.44
N PHE A 125 -20.82 -5.22 0.26
CA PHE A 125 -20.14 -5.24 -1.05
C PHE A 125 -20.04 -6.63 -1.70
N LEU A 126 -20.22 -7.69 -0.92
CA LEU A 126 -20.09 -9.06 -1.36
C LEU A 126 -21.44 -9.77 -1.40
N TYR A 127 -21.66 -10.55 -2.46
CA TYR A 127 -22.81 -11.46 -2.57
C TYR A 127 -22.34 -12.90 -2.40
N ASN A 128 -22.89 -13.60 -1.39
CA ASN A 128 -22.56 -15.00 -1.04
C ASN A 128 -21.04 -15.32 -1.07
N PRO A 129 -20.20 -14.61 -0.28
CA PRO A 129 -18.75 -14.75 -0.38
C PRO A 129 -18.20 -16.02 0.27
N TYR A 130 -17.14 -16.57 -0.33
CA TYR A 130 -16.26 -17.54 0.31
C TYR A 130 -15.14 -16.81 1.06
N LYS A 131 -15.04 -17.03 2.37
CA LYS A 131 -13.97 -16.44 3.21
C LYS A 131 -12.79 -17.41 3.28
N VAL A 132 -11.68 -17.04 2.65
CA VAL A 132 -10.40 -17.75 2.78
C VAL A 132 -9.54 -17.01 3.79
N VAL A 133 -9.16 -17.68 4.87
CA VAL A 133 -8.27 -17.15 5.90
C VAL A 133 -6.99 -17.96 5.89
N ILE A 134 -5.86 -17.29 5.69
CA ILE A 134 -4.54 -17.88 5.77
C ILE A 134 -3.99 -17.48 7.13
N SER A 135 -3.71 -18.47 8.01
CA SER A 135 -3.35 -18.33 9.43
C SER A 135 -4.53 -18.28 10.43
N SER A 136 -4.23 -18.28 11.73
CA SER A 136 -5.22 -18.23 12.82
C SER A 136 -5.90 -16.86 12.93
N GLN A 137 -7.18 -16.85 13.31
CA GLN A 137 -7.98 -15.63 13.49
C GLN A 137 -7.46 -14.68 14.58
N ASP A 138 -6.71 -15.20 15.55
CA ASP A 138 -6.09 -14.38 16.57
C ASP A 138 -4.88 -13.65 15.98
N LEU A 139 -4.88 -12.32 16.06
CA LEU A 139 -3.69 -11.48 15.89
C LEU A 139 -2.74 -11.72 17.08
N LYS A 140 -2.19 -12.92 17.18
CA LYS A 140 -1.13 -13.23 18.12
C LYS A 140 0.16 -12.75 17.50
N ALA A 141 0.89 -11.91 18.24
CA ALA A 141 2.30 -11.70 17.94
C ALA A 141 2.93 -13.08 17.78
N ASN A 142 3.63 -13.31 16.66
CA ASN A 142 4.17 -14.62 16.33
C ASN A 142 4.94 -15.15 17.55
N HIS A 143 4.54 -16.29 18.10
CA HIS A 143 5.17 -16.89 19.28
C HIS A 143 6.66 -17.18 19.10
N SER A 144 7.12 -17.21 17.84
CA SER A 144 8.54 -17.34 17.48
C SER A 144 9.33 -16.04 17.62
N ILE A 145 8.66 -14.89 17.82
CA ILE A 145 9.30 -13.59 18.04
C ILE A 145 9.42 -13.35 19.54
N GLN A 146 10.65 -13.35 20.04
CA GLN A 146 10.95 -12.91 21.38
C GLN A 146 10.79 -11.39 21.47
N GLN A 147 10.05 -10.92 22.47
CA GLN A 147 9.75 -9.50 22.69
C GLN A 147 10.28 -9.08 24.05
N HIS A 148 11.10 -8.02 24.05
CA HIS A 148 11.66 -7.43 25.26
C HIS A 148 11.16 -5.98 25.38
N VAL A 149 10.70 -5.60 26.58
CA VAL A 149 10.18 -4.25 26.86
C VAL A 149 11.00 -3.64 27.98
N ASP A 150 11.74 -2.59 27.65
CA ASP A 150 12.50 -1.81 28.62
C ASP A 150 11.80 -0.47 28.90
N ILE A 151 11.48 -0.22 30.17
CA ILE A 151 10.90 1.06 30.61
C ILE A 151 12.04 2.04 30.90
N VAL A 152 12.18 3.06 30.04
CA VAL A 152 13.25 4.07 30.13
C VAL A 152 12.72 5.47 29.88
N THR A 153 13.42 6.48 30.40
CA THR A 153 13.15 7.88 30.07
C THR A 153 13.68 8.22 28.67
N GLN A 154 13.15 9.28 28.04
CA GLN A 154 13.56 9.65 26.66
C GLN A 154 15.07 9.87 26.52
N ASN A 155 15.70 10.51 27.51
CA ASN A 155 17.15 10.80 27.49
C ASN A 155 18.00 9.52 27.59
N GLN A 156 17.45 8.44 28.15
CA GLN A 156 18.15 7.16 28.30
C GLN A 156 18.04 6.27 27.06
N LYS A 157 17.08 6.52 26.18
CA LYS A 157 16.80 5.65 25.01
C LYS A 157 18.02 5.48 24.10
N TYR A 158 18.75 6.56 23.81
CA TYR A 158 19.90 6.49 22.91
C TYR A 158 21.00 5.59 23.47
N ASN A 159 21.42 5.84 24.71
CA ASN A 159 22.47 5.05 25.36
C ASN A 159 22.07 3.58 25.51
N LYS A 160 20.77 3.31 25.76
CA LYS A 160 20.24 1.95 25.80
C LYS A 160 20.24 1.29 24.41
N LEU A 161 19.89 2.02 23.36
CA LEU A 161 19.95 1.55 21.98
C LEU A 161 21.38 1.15 21.60
N VAL A 162 22.38 2.00 21.89
CA VAL A 162 23.78 1.69 21.58
C VAL A 162 24.22 0.40 22.27
N LYS A 163 23.92 0.25 23.57
CA LYS A 163 24.20 -1.00 24.30
C LYS A 163 23.51 -2.21 23.70
N LEU A 164 22.24 -2.08 23.31
CA LEU A 164 21.51 -3.15 22.64
C LEU A 164 22.15 -3.52 21.30
N LEU A 165 22.59 -2.53 20.52
CA LEU A 165 23.31 -2.77 19.27
C LEU A 165 24.64 -3.48 19.52
N ASP A 166 25.40 -3.08 20.54
CA ASP A 166 26.64 -3.78 20.92
C ASP A 166 26.38 -5.25 21.28
N ASP A 167 25.29 -5.53 22.01
CA ASP A 167 24.94 -6.87 22.47
C ASP A 167 24.42 -7.80 21.36
N ILE A 168 23.66 -7.25 20.39
CA ILE A 168 22.93 -8.05 19.38
C ILE A 168 23.52 -7.99 17.98
N MET A 169 24.44 -7.06 17.69
CA MET A 169 24.99 -6.92 16.35
C MET A 169 25.90 -8.09 16.01
N ASP A 170 25.38 -8.99 15.17
CA ASP A 170 26.09 -10.15 14.64
C ASP A 170 26.38 -10.04 13.12
N GLY A 171 26.14 -8.87 12.54
CA GLY A 171 26.20 -8.61 11.10
C GLY A 171 24.83 -8.71 10.39
N SER A 172 23.76 -9.06 11.12
CA SER A 172 22.40 -9.02 10.61
C SER A 172 21.89 -7.60 10.35
N ARG A 173 20.86 -7.48 9.51
CA ARG A 173 20.17 -6.21 9.26
C ARG A 173 19.19 -5.93 10.40
N ILE A 174 19.33 -4.78 11.03
CA ILE A 174 18.45 -4.32 12.12
C ILE A 174 17.58 -3.17 11.62
N LEU A 175 16.28 -3.21 11.95
CA LEU A 175 15.33 -2.14 11.63
C LEU A 175 14.91 -1.43 12.92
N ILE A 176 15.17 -0.12 12.99
CA ILE A 176 14.82 0.74 14.13
C ILE A 176 13.69 1.67 13.70
N PHE A 177 12.51 1.51 14.32
CA PHE A 177 11.36 2.37 14.06
C PHE A 177 11.39 3.62 14.92
N MET A 178 11.03 4.76 14.32
CA MET A 178 10.98 6.07 14.96
C MET A 178 9.64 6.74 14.65
N ASP A 179 9.11 7.47 15.63
CA ASP A 179 7.80 8.13 15.51
C ASP A 179 7.80 9.29 14.50
N THR A 180 8.95 9.96 14.32
CA THR A 180 9.06 11.15 13.46
C THR A 180 10.19 11.04 12.46
N LYS A 181 9.97 11.65 11.29
CA LYS A 181 10.97 11.74 10.21
C LYS A 181 12.26 12.44 10.69
N LYS A 182 12.09 13.55 11.42
CA LYS A 182 13.21 14.30 12.03
C LYS A 182 14.00 13.44 13.01
N GLY A 183 13.31 12.67 13.87
CA GLY A 183 13.95 11.75 14.80
C GLY A 183 14.74 10.64 14.08
N CYS A 184 14.22 10.12 12.97
CA CYS A 184 14.91 9.13 12.14
C CYS A 184 16.24 9.67 11.60
N ASP A 185 16.25 10.89 11.04
CA ASP A 185 17.49 11.52 10.54
C ASP A 185 18.48 11.87 11.66
N GLN A 186 17.99 12.37 12.80
CA GLN A 186 18.82 12.68 13.97
C GLN A 186 19.54 11.44 14.51
N ILE A 187 18.80 10.36 14.76
CA ILE A 187 19.36 9.11 15.29
C ILE A 187 20.31 8.47 14.27
N SER A 188 19.95 8.45 12.98
CA SER A 188 20.81 7.92 11.92
C SER A 188 22.15 8.67 11.86
N ARG A 189 22.12 10.01 11.95
CA ARG A 189 23.36 10.83 12.00
C ARG A 189 24.20 10.53 13.23
N GLN A 190 23.56 10.41 14.41
CA GLN A 190 24.28 10.15 15.65
C GLN A 190 24.92 8.76 15.63
N LEU A 191 24.18 7.73 15.21
CA LEU A 191 24.72 6.38 15.01
C LEU A 191 25.92 6.36 14.06
N ARG A 192 25.86 7.10 12.94
CA ARG A 192 27.01 7.22 12.02
C ARG A 192 28.22 7.90 12.65
N MET A 193 28.01 8.93 13.47
CA MET A 193 29.10 9.57 14.20
C MET A 193 29.77 8.62 15.19
N ASP A 194 28.97 7.75 15.80
CA ASP A 194 29.42 6.71 16.73
C ASP A 194 30.00 5.48 15.99
N GLY A 195 30.11 5.52 14.66
CA GLY A 195 30.75 4.50 13.83
C GLY A 195 29.82 3.40 13.30
N TRP A 196 28.51 3.48 13.56
CA TRP A 196 27.55 2.48 13.10
C TRP A 196 27.14 2.70 11.63
N PRO A 197 27.05 1.63 10.82
CA PRO A 197 26.56 1.71 9.45
C PRO A 197 25.02 1.83 9.43
N ALA A 198 24.51 3.05 9.65
CA ALA A 198 23.07 3.32 9.69
C ALA A 198 22.57 4.04 8.41
N LEU A 199 21.31 3.82 8.05
CA LEU A 199 20.58 4.54 7.00
C LEU A 199 19.18 4.92 7.52
N SER A 200 18.71 6.12 7.16
CA SER A 200 17.34 6.57 7.48
C SER A 200 16.42 6.44 6.26
N ILE A 201 15.23 5.88 6.47
CA ILE A 201 14.17 5.77 5.46
C ILE A 201 12.91 6.43 6.02
N HIS A 202 12.41 7.45 5.34
CA HIS A 202 11.13 8.09 5.66
C HIS A 202 10.50 8.74 4.41
N GLY A 203 9.22 9.11 4.49
CA GLY A 203 8.44 9.58 3.34
C GLY A 203 8.87 10.90 2.67
N ASP A 204 9.85 11.61 3.23
CA ASP A 204 10.42 12.83 2.61
C ASP A 204 11.74 12.55 1.88
N LYS A 205 12.30 11.34 2.00
CA LYS A 205 13.44 10.92 1.19
C LYS A 205 13.01 10.74 -0.26
N SER A 206 13.87 11.14 -1.19
CA SER A 206 13.68 10.85 -2.60
C SER A 206 13.65 9.34 -2.86
N GLN A 207 13.12 8.91 -4.00
CA GLN A 207 13.09 7.48 -4.34
C GLN A 207 14.50 6.91 -4.45
N VAL A 208 15.45 7.66 -5.03
CA VAL A 208 16.87 7.28 -5.15
C VAL A 208 17.54 7.12 -3.78
N GLU A 209 17.13 7.88 -2.77
CA GLU A 209 17.65 7.72 -1.40
C GLU A 209 17.01 6.53 -0.65
N ARG A 210 15.92 5.96 -1.17
CA ARG A 210 15.21 4.82 -0.56
C ARG A 210 15.60 3.48 -1.17
N ASP A 211 16.07 3.48 -2.42
CA ASP A 211 16.47 2.30 -3.20
C ASP A 211 17.99 2.02 -3.06
#